data_AF-A0A5K1AJ86-F1
#
_entry.id   AF-A0A5K1AJ86-F1
#
_cell.length_a   1.000
_cell.length_b   1.000
_cell.length_c   1.000
_cell.angle_alpha   90.00
_cell.angle_beta   90.00
_cell.angle_gamma   90.00
#
_symmetry.space_group_name_H-M   'P 1'
#
loop_
_entity.id
_entity.type
_entity.pdbx_description
1 polymer ?
#
loop_
_entity_poly.entity_id
_entity_poly.type
_entity_poly.pdbx_seq_one_letter_code
_entity_poly.pdbx_strand_id
1 'polypeptide(L)'
;TPSISTLLFADDVLIFSAATKKSLRGIKAFLDDMEKKMGIEANRKKSVVILLAMAEPMGQQLDSILGWSIGSFPTTYLGLPLFNGKLKEEH
;
A
#
# COMPACT_ATOMS: atom_id res chain seq x y z
N THR A 1 -13.28 11.67 8.45
CA THR A 1 -12.83 11.46 7.05
C THR A 1 -11.60 10.57 7.08
N PRO A 2 -11.45 9.55 6.21
CA PRO A 2 -10.24 8.74 6.20
C PRO A 2 -9.05 9.59 5.75
N SER A 3 -7.94 9.60 6.50
CA SER A 3 -6.69 10.23 6.11
C SER A 3 -5.85 9.24 5.29
N ILE A 4 -5.30 9.70 4.17
CA ILE A 4 -4.36 8.95 3.32
C ILE A 4 -3.07 9.76 3.25
N SER A 5 -1.94 9.10 3.45
CA SER A 5 -0.60 9.70 3.30
C SER A 5 0.16 8.94 2.21
N THR A 6 0.87 9.65 1.34
CA THR A 6 1.54 9.06 0.17
C THR A 6 2.99 9.52 0.12
N LEU A 7 3.91 8.58 -0.16
CA LEU A 7 5.30 8.87 -0.56
C LEU A 7 5.49 8.50 -2.03
N LEU A 8 6.19 9.35 -2.78
CA LEU A 8 6.40 9.21 -4.23
C LEU A 8 7.90 9.34 -4.53
N PHE A 9 8.48 8.33 -5.17
CA PHE A 9 9.84 8.40 -5.72
C PHE A 9 9.87 7.71 -7.08
N ALA A 10 10.14 8.45 -8.16
CA ALA A 10 10.06 7.96 -9.53
C ALA A 10 8.74 7.21 -9.80
N ASP A 11 8.81 5.92 -10.17
CA ASP A 11 7.68 5.03 -10.39
C ASP A 11 7.19 4.30 -9.13
N ASP A 12 7.90 4.40 -8.00
CA ASP A 12 7.55 3.73 -6.75
C ASP A 12 6.65 4.62 -5.86
N VAL A 13 5.41 4.18 -5.69
CA VAL A 13 4.38 4.83 -4.88
C VAL A 13 4.07 4.02 -3.63
N LEU A 14 4.15 4.65 -2.45
CA LEU A 14 3.79 4.04 -1.18
C LEU A 14 2.57 4.76 -0.57
N ILE A 15 1.48 4.01 -0.35
CA ILE A 15 0.21 4.54 0.16
C ILE A 15 -0.06 4.01 1.56
N PHE A 16 -0.19 4.92 2.53
CA PHE A 16 -0.61 4.61 3.90
C PHE A 16 -2.08 4.99 4.08
N SER A 17 -2.87 4.03 4.55
CA SER A 17 -4.28 4.28 4.85
C SER A 17 -4.75 3.45 6.03
N ALA A 18 -5.82 3.92 6.69
CA ALA A 18 -6.58 3.06 7.58
C ALA A 18 -7.04 1.83 6.81
N ALA A 19 -6.92 0.64 7.39
CA ALA A 19 -7.29 -0.58 6.69
C ALA A 19 -8.81 -0.83 6.90
N THR A 20 -9.62 -0.17 6.08
CA THR A 20 -11.09 -0.25 6.11
C THR A 20 -11.61 -0.50 4.70
N LYS A 21 -12.75 -1.17 4.54
CA LYS A 21 -13.35 -1.35 3.20
C LYS A 21 -13.56 -0.03 2.44
N LYS A 22 -13.82 1.07 3.15
CA LYS A 22 -14.04 2.40 2.56
C LYS A 22 -12.76 2.98 1.97
N SER A 23 -11.65 2.96 2.71
CA SER A 23 -10.35 3.46 2.24
C SER A 23 -9.82 2.62 1.08
N LEU A 24 -9.96 1.29 1.15
CA LEU A 24 -9.50 0.39 0.09
C LEU A 24 -10.26 0.59 -1.23
N ARG A 25 -11.59 0.74 -1.17
CA ARG A 25 -12.37 1.12 -2.36
C ARG A 25 -11.99 2.50 -2.88
N GLY A 26 -11.67 3.44 -2.00
CA GLY A 26 -11.19 4.76 -2.38
C GLY A 26 -9.85 4.70 -3.12
N ILE A 27 -8.90 3.90 -2.63
CA ILE A 27 -7.61 3.67 -3.29
C ILE A 27 -7.83 3.02 -4.66
N LYS A 28 -8.66 1.97 -4.74
CA LYS A 28 -8.98 1.33 -6.03
C LYS A 28 -9.55 2.34 -7.02
N ALA A 29 -10.56 3.10 -6.61
CA ALA A 29 -11.19 4.10 -7.48
C ALA A 29 -10.20 5.17 -7.94
N PHE A 30 -9.29 5.61 -7.06
CA PHE A 30 -8.23 6.55 -7.42
C PHE A 30 -7.30 5.97 -8.50
N LEU A 31 -6.88 4.72 -8.35
CA LEU A 31 -6.00 4.04 -9.32
C LEU A 31 -6.72 3.82 -10.66
N ASP A 32 -7.97 3.36 -10.64
CA ASP A 32 -8.79 3.21 -11.84
C ASP A 32 -8.96 4.57 -12.57
N ASP A 33 -9.11 5.67 -11.83
CA ASP A 33 -9.19 7.02 -12.38
C ASP A 33 -7.86 7.49 -13.00
N MET A 34 -6.73 7.17 -12.38
CA MET A 34 -5.39 7.47 -12.93
C MET A 34 -5.16 6.70 -14.23
N GLU A 35 -5.53 5.43 -14.28
CA GLU A 35 -5.44 4.62 -15.49
C GLU A 35 -6.31 5.22 -16.60
N LYS A 36 -7.57 5.53 -16.29
CA LYS A 36 -8.52 6.08 -17.29
C LYS A 36 -8.16 7.47 -17.79
N LYS A 37 -7.66 8.35 -16.92
CA LYS A 37 -7.41 9.77 -17.26
C LYS A 37 -6.01 10.02 -17.77
N MET A 38 -5.02 9.30 -17.24
CA MET A 38 -3.60 9.53 -17.51
C MET A 38 -2.95 8.38 -18.28
N GLY A 39 -3.63 7.25 -18.46
CA GLY A 39 -3.04 6.05 -19.08
C GLY A 39 -1.98 5.37 -18.20
N ILE A 40 -1.98 5.67 -16.89
CA ILE A 40 -0.98 5.14 -15.94
C ILE A 40 -1.57 3.95 -15.21
N GLU A 41 -1.05 2.76 -15.46
CA GLU A 41 -1.47 1.53 -14.79
C GLU A 41 -0.48 1.14 -13.68
N ALA A 42 -1.00 0.77 -12.51
CA ALA A 42 -0.19 0.19 -11.45
C ALA A 42 0.26 -1.22 -11.83
N ASN A 43 1.57 -1.50 -11.70
CA ASN A 43 2.10 -2.82 -12.02
C ASN A 43 1.69 -3.87 -10.97
N ARG A 44 0.61 -4.61 -11.24
CA ARG A 44 0.06 -5.64 -10.33
C ARG A 44 1.05 -6.72 -9.88
N LYS A 45 2.11 -6.97 -10.66
CA LYS A 45 3.14 -7.96 -10.31
C LYS A 45 4.17 -7.43 -9.32
N LYS A 46 4.40 -6.11 -9.32
CA LYS A 46 5.33 -5.43 -8.40
C LYS A 46 4.62 -4.79 -7.21
N SER A 47 3.36 -4.39 -7.39
CA SER A 47 2.53 -3.79 -6.34
C SER A 47 2.12 -4.83 -5.31
N VAL A 48 2.29 -4.47 -4.04
CA VAL A 48 2.00 -5.32 -2.89
C VAL A 48 1.21 -4.55 -1.86
N VAL A 49 0.28 -5.24 -1.20
CA VAL A 49 -0.47 -4.71 -0.06
C VAL A 49 0.09 -5.32 1.22
N ILE A 50 0.43 -4.47 2.19
CA ILE A 50 0.94 -4.92 3.48
C ILE A 50 -0.03 -4.48 4.57
N LEU A 51 -0.47 -5.44 5.40
CA LEU A 51 -1.29 -5.18 6.57
C LEU A 51 -0.40 -4.95 7.80
N LEU A 52 -0.49 -3.74 8.37
CA LEU A 52 0.19 -3.40 9.61
C LEU A 52 -0.76 -3.66 10.78
N ALA A 53 -0.38 -4.57 11.68
CA ALA A 53 -1.06 -4.86 12.96
C ALA A 53 -2.53 -5.33 12.85
N MET A 54 -2.89 -6.13 11.83
CA MET A 54 -4.25 -6.67 11.67
C MET A 54 -4.28 -8.19 11.44
N ALA A 55 -5.41 -8.80 11.81
CA ALA A 55 -5.64 -10.24 11.68
C ALA A 55 -5.90 -10.67 10.21
N GLU A 56 -5.34 -11.82 9.84
CA GLU A 56 -5.50 -12.61 8.60
C GLU A 56 -6.84 -12.45 7.82
N PRO A 57 -8.04 -12.50 8.44
CA PRO A 57 -9.31 -12.41 7.71
C PRO A 57 -9.51 -11.15 6.87
N MET A 58 -8.78 -10.05 7.14
CA MET A 58 -8.87 -8.85 6.32
C MET A 58 -7.96 -8.87 5.08
N GLY A 59 -6.93 -9.73 5.07
CA GLY A 59 -6.07 -9.94 3.91
C GLY A 59 -6.87 -10.47 2.71
N GLN A 60 -7.71 -11.48 2.94
CA GLN A 60 -8.55 -12.05 1.87
C GLN A 60 -9.52 -11.02 1.25
N GLN A 61 -10.02 -10.08 2.05
CA GLN A 61 -10.89 -9.00 1.56
C GLN A 61 -10.12 -7.98 0.72
N LEU A 62 -8.83 -7.76 1.01
CA LEU A 62 -7.97 -6.86 0.25
C LEU A 62 -7.68 -7.38 -1.14
N ASP A 63 -7.29 -8.65 -1.23
CA ASP A 63 -7.06 -9.32 -2.51
C ASP A 63 -8.32 -9.27 -3.38
N SER A 64 -9.49 -9.55 -2.80
CA SER A 64 -10.76 -9.44 -3.53
C SER A 64 -11.08 -8.01 -4.03
N ILE A 65 -10.60 -6.94 -3.39
CA ILE A 65 -10.93 -5.55 -3.77
C ILE A 65 -9.90 -5.00 -4.77
N LEU A 66 -8.60 -5.20 -4.52
CA LEU A 66 -7.52 -4.61 -5.31
C LEU A 66 -6.97 -5.58 -6.38
N GLY A 67 -7.09 -6.90 -6.14
CA GLY A 67 -6.50 -7.94 -6.98
C GLY A 67 -4.98 -7.89 -6.98
N TRP A 68 -4.39 -7.57 -5.82
CA TRP A 68 -2.95 -7.42 -5.61
C TRP A 68 -2.46 -8.42 -4.58
N SER A 69 -1.21 -8.84 -4.75
CA SER A 69 -0.56 -9.74 -3.80
C SER A 69 -0.51 -9.13 -2.40
N ILE A 70 -0.72 -9.97 -1.39
CA ILE A 70 -0.55 -9.61 0.02
C ILE A 70 0.90 -9.91 0.40
N GLY A 71 1.61 -8.91 0.90
CA GLY A 71 2.98 -9.02 1.39
C GLY A 71 3.06 -9.04 2.91
N SER A 72 4.29 -9.21 3.40
CA SER A 72 4.62 -9.22 4.82
C SER A 72 5.34 -7.94 5.26
N PHE A 73 5.27 -7.66 6.56
CA PHE A 73 6.07 -6.62 7.22
C PHE A 73 7.07 -7.27 8.19
N PRO A 74 8.29 -6.73 8.39
CA PRO A 74 8.89 -5.54 7.77
C PRO A 74 9.19 -5.73 6.28
N THR A 75 9.25 -4.62 5.54
CA THR A 75 9.56 -4.60 4.10
C THR A 75 10.63 -3.57 3.79
N THR A 76 11.07 -3.44 2.54
CA THR A 76 12.01 -2.41 2.09
C THR A 76 11.37 -1.44 1.11
N TYR A 77 11.66 -0.15 1.24
CA TYR A 77 11.35 0.87 0.24
C TYR A 77 12.65 1.59 -0.11
N LEU A 78 13.02 1.59 -1.40
CA LEU A 78 14.29 2.14 -1.89
C LEU A 78 15.54 1.56 -1.21
N GLY A 79 15.52 0.27 -0.86
CA GLY A 79 16.62 -0.40 -0.16
C GLY A 79 16.70 -0.08 1.34
N LEU A 80 15.80 0.76 1.87
CA LEU A 80 15.72 1.07 3.29
C LEU A 80 14.65 0.21 3.97
N PRO A 81 14.95 -0.39 5.13
CA PRO A 81 13.96 -1.17 5.86
C PRO A 81 12.86 -0.26 6.42
N LEU A 82 11.63 -0.56 6.07
CA LEU A 82 10.42 -0.05 6.70
C LEU A 82 10.07 -0.96 7.89
N PHE A 83 10.29 -0.45 9.10
CA PHE A 83 9.93 -1.13 10.35
C PHE A 83 9.20 -0.17 11.29
N ASN A 84 8.45 -0.75 12.24
CA ASN A 84 7.75 0.01 13.26
C ASN A 84 8.67 0.18 14.47
N GLY A 85 9.18 1.40 14.69
CA GLY A 85 10.09 1.71 15.80
C GLY A 85 10.94 2.95 15.54
N LYS A 86 11.71 3.36 16.54
CA LYS A 86 12.78 4.36 16.35
C LYS A 86 14.02 3.66 15.82
N LEU A 87 14.63 4.19 14.76
CA LEU A 87 16.03 3.89 14.46
C LEU A 87 16.84 4.28 15.70
N LYS A 88 17.47 3.30 16.35
CA LYS A 88 18.56 3.61 17.28
C LYS A 88 19.79 3.83 16.42
N GLU A 89 20.41 4.99 16.54
CA GLU A 89 21.77 5.16 16.04
C GLU A 89 22.66 4.22 16.86
N GLU A 90 23.24 3.25 16.17
CA GLU A 90 24.29 2.41 16.73
C GLU A 90 25.58 3.23 16.63
N HIS A 91 26.07 3.69 17.79
CA HIS A 91 27.42 4.25 17.93
C HIS A 91 28.47 3.16 17.86
#